data_AF-A0A931X817-F1
#
_entry.id   AF-A0A931X817-F1
#
_cell.length_a   1.000
_cell.length_b   1.000
_cell.length_c   1.000
_cell.angle_alpha   90.00
_cell.angle_beta   90.00
_cell.angle_gamma   90.00
#
_symmetry.space_group_name_H-M   'P 1'
#
loop_
_entity.id
_entity.type
_entity.pdbx_description
1 polymer ?
#
loop_
_entity_poly.entity_id
_entity_poly.type
_entity_poly.pdbx_seq_one_letter_code
_entity_poly.pdbx_strand_id
1 'polypeptide(L)'
;MPTSVRLDAKTEILVTRLARKTGRTKSQVIRDAIARLAEDGDGAEKRAKTPYEAMKHLIGIADSGGANLSERTGEKFTARLREQARARRSR
;
A
#
# COMPACT_ATOMS: atom_id res chain seq x y z
N MET A 1 16.05 -10.91 -22.77
CA MET A 1 17.49 -10.76 -23.08
C MET A 1 18.32 -11.27 -21.90
N PRO A 2 19.50 -11.87 -22.11
CA PRO A 2 20.37 -12.31 -21.02
C PRO A 2 21.07 -11.11 -20.37
N THR A 3 21.19 -11.12 -19.05
CA THR A 3 21.97 -10.14 -18.27
C THR A 3 23.04 -10.88 -17.48
N SER A 4 24.27 -10.38 -17.49
CA SER A 4 25.38 -10.92 -16.70
C SER A 4 25.63 -10.02 -15.49
N VAL A 5 25.67 -10.61 -14.29
CA VAL A 5 25.86 -9.90 -13.02
C VAL A 5 27.00 -10.56 -12.27
N ARG A 6 27.96 -9.75 -11.79
CA ARG A 6 29.03 -10.21 -10.90
C ARG A 6 28.49 -10.29 -9.48
N LEU A 7 28.69 -11.43 -8.83
CA LEU A 7 28.29 -11.66 -7.44
C LEU A 7 29.55 -11.77 -6.58
N ASP A 8 29.45 -11.34 -5.33
CA ASP A 8 30.47 -11.66 -4.33
C ASP A 8 30.38 -13.15 -3.95
N ALA A 9 31.48 -13.69 -3.42
CA ALA A 9 31.59 -15.12 -3.10
C ALA A 9 30.47 -15.59 -2.15
N LYS A 10 30.06 -14.74 -1.20
CA LYS A 10 29.00 -15.05 -0.24
C LYS A 10 27.65 -15.22 -0.94
N THR A 11 27.27 -14.28 -1.82
CA THR A 11 25.99 -14.37 -2.56
C THR A 11 26.00 -15.55 -3.52
N GLU A 12 27.13 -15.85 -4.19
CA GLU A 12 27.22 -17.03 -5.05
C GLU A 12 26.99 -18.34 -4.27
N ILE A 13 27.60 -18.47 -3.09
CA ILE A 13 27.41 -19.65 -2.22
C ILE A 13 25.93 -19.77 -1.82
N LEU A 14 25.29 -18.65 -1.44
CA LEU A 14 23.88 -18.63 -1.09
C LEU A 14 22.99 -19.08 -2.24
N VAL A 15 23.15 -18.49 -3.43
CA VAL A 15 22.38 -18.85 -4.63
C VAL A 15 22.58 -20.33 -4.98
N THR A 16 23.82 -20.81 -4.92
CA THR A 16 24.15 -22.22 -5.19
C THR A 16 23.47 -23.16 -4.19
N ARG A 17 23.48 -22.82 -2.90
CA ARG A 17 22.81 -23.61 -1.87
C ARG A 17 21.29 -23.63 -2.06
N LEU A 18 20.68 -22.48 -2.38
CA LEU A 18 19.25 -22.37 -2.68
C LEU A 18 18.85 -23.19 -3.91
N ALA A 19 19.63 -23.11 -4.98
CA ALA A 19 19.45 -23.88 -6.20
C ALA A 19 19.42 -25.40 -5.90
N ARG A 20 20.42 -25.88 -5.14
CA ARG A 20 20.50 -27.30 -4.74
C ARG A 20 19.33 -27.72 -3.85
N LYS A 21 18.98 -26.92 -2.84
CA LYS A 21 17.90 -27.24 -1.90
C LYS A 21 16.53 -27.31 -2.59
N THR A 22 16.32 -26.50 -3.62
CA THR A 22 15.02 -26.39 -4.31
C THR A 22 14.96 -27.18 -5.62
N GLY A 23 16.06 -27.81 -6.05
CA GLY A 23 16.13 -28.50 -7.34
C GLY A 23 16.02 -27.56 -8.55
N ARG A 24 16.31 -26.26 -8.38
CA ARG A 24 16.15 -25.23 -9.40
C ARG A 24 17.50 -24.71 -9.86
N THR A 25 17.53 -24.07 -11.02
CA THR A 25 18.74 -23.45 -11.56
C THR A 25 19.08 -22.15 -10.83
N LYS A 26 20.36 -21.75 -10.81
CA LYS A 26 20.81 -20.46 -10.24
C LYS A 26 20.01 -19.28 -10.83
N SER A 27 19.80 -19.27 -12.15
CA SER A 27 19.05 -18.22 -12.84
C SER A 27 17.56 -18.18 -12.46
N GLN A 28 16.93 -19.33 -12.20
CA GLN A 28 15.55 -19.36 -11.68
C GLN A 28 15.47 -18.77 -10.28
N VAL A 29 16.39 -19.15 -9.39
CA VAL A 29 16.46 -18.60 -8.03
C VAL A 29 16.63 -17.08 -8.06
N ILE A 30 17.51 -16.57 -8.91
CA ILE A 30 17.76 -15.13 -9.06
C ILE A 30 16.52 -14.42 -9.60
N ARG A 31 15.86 -14.96 -10.63
CA ARG A 31 14.63 -14.36 -11.18
C ARG A 31 13.52 -14.27 -10.14
N ASP A 32 13.31 -15.33 -9.37
CA ASP A 32 12.27 -15.36 -8.35
C ASP A 32 12.58 -14.37 -7.20
N ALA A 33 13.84 -14.20 -6.84
CA ALA A 33 14.25 -13.22 -5.84
C ALA A 33 13.98 -11.79 -6.34
N ILE A 34 14.29 -11.49 -7.60
CA ILE A 34 13.99 -10.19 -8.22
C ILE A 34 12.49 -9.95 -8.29
N ALA A 35 11.70 -10.96 -8.69
CA ALA A 35 10.24 -10.86 -8.75
C ALA A 35 9.64 -10.53 -7.39
N ARG A 36 10.07 -11.21 -6.32
CA ARG A 36 9.63 -10.89 -4.95
C ARG A 36 10.02 -9.50 -4.51
N LEU A 37 11.26 -9.07 -4.82
CA LEU A 37 11.71 -7.72 -4.51
C LEU A 37 10.88 -6.66 -5.26
N ALA A 38 10.48 -6.94 -6.50
CA ALA A 38 9.59 -6.06 -7.25
C ALA A 38 8.19 -6.03 -6.65
N GLU A 39 7.62 -7.17 -6.25
CA GLU A 39 6.31 -7.23 -5.57
C GLU A 39 6.32 -6.46 -4.22
N ASP A 40 7.38 -6.63 -3.43
CA ASP A 40 7.56 -5.92 -2.15
C ASP A 40 7.81 -4.41 -2.38
N GLY A 41 8.56 -4.07 -3.44
CA GLY A 41 8.84 -2.69 -3.86
C GLY A 41 7.62 -1.97 -4.42
N ASP A 42 6.80 -2.65 -5.22
CA ASP A 42 5.50 -2.17 -5.70
C ASP A 42 4.49 -2.01 -4.55
N GLY A 43 4.67 -2.75 -3.45
CA GLY A 43 3.97 -2.54 -2.20
C GLY A 43 4.34 -1.23 -1.49
N ALA A 44 5.59 -0.76 -1.64
CA ALA A 44 6.06 0.52 -1.12
C ALA A 44 5.78 1.69 -2.09
N GLU A 45 5.79 1.45 -3.41
CA GLU A 45 5.40 2.42 -4.45
C GLU A 45 3.89 2.54 -4.66
N LYS A 46 3.09 1.60 -4.13
CA LYS A 46 1.75 1.95 -3.64
C LYS A 46 1.94 2.91 -2.47
N ARG A 47 2.30 4.17 -2.79
CA ARG A 47 2.08 5.35 -1.97
C ARG A 47 0.81 5.06 -1.21
N ALA A 48 0.91 4.92 0.10
CA ALA A 48 -0.25 4.74 0.96
C ALA A 48 -1.26 5.76 0.44
N LYS A 49 -2.35 5.25 -0.20
CA LYS A 49 -3.26 6.10 -0.96
C LYS A 49 -3.54 7.28 -0.07
N THR A 50 -3.24 8.48 -0.53
CA THR A 50 -3.49 9.65 0.30
C THR A 50 -4.94 9.55 0.78
N PRO A 51 -5.30 10.00 1.99
CA PRO A 51 -6.68 9.90 2.46
C PRO A 51 -7.69 10.39 1.40
N TYR A 52 -7.29 11.39 0.60
CA TYR A 52 -7.99 11.83 -0.59
C TYR A 52 -8.14 10.74 -1.68
N GLU A 53 -7.07 10.11 -2.17
CA GLU A 53 -7.13 9.03 -3.17
C GLU A 53 -7.92 7.81 -2.69
N ALA A 54 -7.84 7.50 -1.39
CA ALA A 54 -8.62 6.43 -0.79
C ALA A 54 -10.12 6.76 -0.83
N MET A 55 -10.51 8.02 -0.64
CA MET A 55 -11.90 8.46 -0.56
C MET A 55 -12.47 9.04 -1.86
N LYS A 56 -11.63 9.27 -2.89
CA LYS A 56 -12.02 9.92 -4.16
C LYS A 56 -13.24 9.30 -4.82
N HIS A 57 -13.36 7.97 -4.77
CA HIS A 57 -14.49 7.25 -5.35
C HIS A 57 -15.82 7.48 -4.60
N LEU A 58 -15.78 7.98 -3.37
CA LEU A 58 -16.96 8.31 -2.57
C LEU A 58 -17.43 9.76 -2.78
N ILE A 59 -16.56 10.62 -3.32
CA ILE A 59 -16.86 12.03 -3.58
C ILE A 59 -17.78 12.11 -4.81
N GLY A 60 -18.98 12.66 -4.64
CA GLY A 60 -19.95 12.85 -5.72
C GLY A 60 -20.94 11.69 -5.93
N ILE A 61 -20.89 10.61 -5.13
CA ILE A 61 -21.91 9.54 -5.17
C ILE A 61 -23.25 10.03 -4.59
N ALA A 62 -23.21 10.93 -3.61
CA ALA A 62 -24.41 11.48 -2.99
C ALA A 62 -24.75 12.83 -3.63
N ASP A 63 -25.78 12.84 -4.46
CA ASP A 63 -26.47 14.06 -4.87
C ASP A 63 -27.39 14.49 -3.72
N SER A 64 -27.17 15.70 -3.19
CA SER A 64 -28.02 16.26 -2.14
C SER A 64 -29.37 16.77 -2.66
N GLY A 65 -29.72 16.51 -3.93
CA GLY A 65 -31.03 16.78 -4.50
C GLY A 65 -31.35 18.27 -4.56
N GLY A 66 -30.33 19.11 -4.77
CA GLY A 66 -30.49 20.57 -4.78
C GLY A 66 -30.61 21.22 -3.40
N ALA A 67 -30.38 20.49 -2.31
CA ALA A 67 -30.26 21.11 -0.99
C ALA A 67 -29.05 22.05 -0.97
N ASN A 68 -29.29 23.32 -0.62
CA ASN A 68 -28.27 24.36 -0.51
C ASN A 68 -27.04 23.82 0.23
N LEU A 69 -25.89 23.88 -0.45
CA LEU A 69 -24.61 23.45 0.10
C LEU A 69 -24.42 24.09 1.47
N SER A 70 -24.06 23.28 2.46
CA SER A 70 -23.95 23.78 3.83
C SER A 70 -22.74 24.72 3.95
N GLU A 71 -23.02 26.02 4.08
CA GLU A 71 -22.03 27.11 4.19
C GLU A 71 -21.09 26.96 5.41
N ARG A 72 -21.49 26.18 6.42
CA ARG A 72 -20.76 25.99 7.69
C ARG A 72 -20.57 24.53 8.08
N THR A 73 -20.31 23.68 7.08
CA THR A 73 -20.16 22.22 7.28
C THR A 73 -19.09 21.87 8.30
N GLY A 74 -17.95 22.57 8.29
CA GLY A 74 -16.86 22.32 9.25
C GLY A 74 -17.25 22.57 10.70
N GLU A 75 -17.93 23.68 10.98
CA GLU A 75 -18.40 24.03 12.32
C GLU A 75 -19.46 23.05 12.83
N LYS A 76 -20.47 22.76 11.99
CA LYS A 76 -21.56 21.82 12.32
C LYS A 76 -21.06 20.39 12.53
N PHE A 77 -20.13 19.94 11.69
CA PHE A 77 -19.52 18.63 11.83
C PHE A 77 -18.67 18.53 13.10
N THR A 78 -17.88 19.55 13.40
CA THR A 78 -17.07 19.62 14.63
C THR A 78 -17.95 19.60 15.89
N ALA A 79 -19.06 20.34 15.89
CA ALA A 79 -20.02 20.33 16.99
C ALA A 79 -20.60 18.91 17.22
N ARG A 80 -21.01 18.23 16.14
CA ARG A 80 -21.55 16.86 16.20
C ARG A 80 -20.53 15.85 16.70
N LEU A 81 -19.26 15.94 16.26
CA LEU A 81 -18.19 15.08 16.76
C LEU A 81 -17.92 15.30 18.26
N ARG A 82 -17.94 16.55 18.73
CA ARG A 82 -17.75 16.88 20.15
C ARG A 82 -18.89 16.34 21.01
N GLU A 83 -20.12 16.41 20.54
CA GLU A 83 -21.29 15.83 21.20
C GLU A 83 -21.16 14.30 21.34
N GLN A 84 -20.80 13.61 20.26
CA GLN A 84 -20.56 12.16 20.30
C GLN A 84 -19.40 11.77 21.23
N ALA A 85 -18.33 12.56 21.25
CA ALA A 85 -17.20 12.33 22.15
C ALA A 85 -17.61 12.51 23.62
N ARG A 86 -18.49 13.47 23.93
CA ARG A 86 -19.06 13.66 25.27
C ARG A 86 -19.95 12.48 25.67
N ALA A 87 -20.85 12.04 24.78
CA ALA A 87 -21.74 10.91 25.02
C ALA A 87 -20.98 9.58 25.24
N ARG A 88 -19.79 9.43 24.63
CA ARG A 88 -18.91 8.28 24.86
C ARG A 88 -18.12 8.35 26.18
N ARG A 89 -17.87 9.55 26.72
CA ARG A 89 -17.19 9.74 28.02
C ARG A 89 -18.13 9.67 29.22
N SER A 90 -19.43 9.81 28.99
CA SER A 90 -20.46 9.67 30.03
C SER A 90 -20.94 8.23 30.22
N ARG A 91 -20.32 7.26 29.54
CA ARG A 91 -20.51 5.81 29.67
C ARG A 91 -19.26 5.20 30.27
#